data_AF-A0A963GU52-F1
#
_entry.id   AF-A0A963GU52-F1
#
_cell.length_a   1.000
_cell.length_b   1.000
_cell.length_c   1.000
_cell.angle_alpha   90.00
_cell.angle_beta   90.00
_cell.angle_gamma   90.00
#
_symmetry.space_group_name_H-M   'P 1'
#
loop_
_entity.id
_entity.type
_entity.pdbx_description
1 polymer ?
#
loop_
_entity_poly.entity_id
_entity_poly.type
_entity_poly.pdbx_seq_one_letter_code
_entity_poly.pdbx_strand_id
1 'polypeptide(L)'
;MWRVDNKTRFAADRAWIRDRDGGEIWVVSVKATYDIAADGRLGLAAEQVPVFAGPIPDPTSGELRYDTDLGFAKSGTDIVLHGCAYSPDAKPVRELPIGFRVGHFARAAMVFGDRVWQKGLTGHVPGRPAEFVKMPLTYARALGGDPADDGESTGNPLGRGIPDPGDGDLRMPNVEDFDQRLSTPAMRPPVAAFGPVPAHWIWRRRHAGTYDRHWFERRRPLLPDDVDERSWRIAPPPQQLDRHLQGGETVVLRNLTRPGYCPDSRLSFELPRLSLGFETRFFDGCVERSRARIHTVILEPEWPRVSIVHHISLPCHPRVNQLERTIVTEKRRPFDPACRPVGDQRRP
;
A
#
# COMPACT_ATOMS: atom_id res chain seq x y z
N MET A 1 9.62 -30.02 -6.28
CA MET A 1 9.36 -29.56 -4.91
C MET A 1 9.24 -28.05 -4.92
N TRP A 2 8.35 -27.48 -4.10
CA TRP A 2 8.09 -26.04 -4.00
C TRP A 2 7.99 -25.37 -5.36
N ARG A 3 7.07 -25.82 -6.22
CA ARG A 3 6.82 -25.18 -7.53
C ARG A 3 5.49 -24.46 -7.51
N VAL A 4 5.36 -23.40 -8.29
CA VAL A 4 4.05 -22.88 -8.69
C VAL A 4 3.87 -23.16 -10.19
N ASP A 5 2.75 -23.79 -10.52
CA ASP A 5 2.28 -23.96 -11.89
C ASP A 5 1.15 -22.97 -12.12
N ASN A 6 1.50 -21.80 -12.64
CA ASN A 6 0.55 -20.71 -12.87
C ASN A 6 -0.16 -20.90 -14.21
N LYS A 7 -1.46 -21.22 -14.17
CA LYS A 7 -2.32 -21.31 -15.37
C LYS A 7 -3.14 -20.04 -15.61
N THR A 8 -2.85 -18.96 -14.88
CA THR A 8 -3.51 -17.67 -15.03
C THR A 8 -2.70 -16.74 -15.92
N ARG A 9 -3.28 -15.58 -16.24
CA ARG A 9 -2.60 -14.50 -16.98
C ARG A 9 -1.86 -13.50 -16.08
N PHE A 10 -1.90 -13.71 -14.77
CA PHE A 10 -1.38 -12.78 -13.77
C PHE A 10 0.02 -13.20 -13.33
N ALA A 11 0.78 -12.28 -12.74
CA ALA A 11 2.03 -12.64 -12.09
C ALA A 11 1.73 -13.51 -10.85
N ALA A 12 2.52 -14.58 -10.65
CA ALA A 12 2.39 -15.43 -9.48
C ALA A 12 3.76 -15.90 -9.02
N ASP A 13 3.97 -15.92 -7.70
CA ASP A 13 5.18 -16.49 -7.11
C ASP A 13 4.88 -17.04 -5.71
N ARG A 14 5.89 -17.60 -5.06
CA ARG A 14 5.78 -18.36 -3.83
C ARG A 14 6.97 -18.17 -2.90
N ALA A 15 6.73 -18.46 -1.64
CA ALA A 15 7.76 -18.67 -0.64
C ALA A 15 7.28 -19.72 0.36
N TRP A 16 8.16 -20.11 1.27
CA TRP A 16 7.73 -20.62 2.55
C TRP A 16 8.36 -19.79 3.65
N ILE A 17 7.59 -19.57 4.71
CA ILE A 17 8.00 -18.83 5.90
C ILE A 17 7.77 -19.72 7.12
N ARG A 18 8.18 -19.24 8.29
CA ARG A 18 7.88 -19.89 9.56
C ARG A 18 7.00 -18.99 10.40
N ASP A 19 5.97 -19.54 11.02
CA ASP A 19 5.23 -18.83 12.06
C ASP A 19 6.10 -18.58 13.29
N ARG A 20 5.49 -17.90 14.27
CA ARG A 20 6.17 -17.58 15.54
C ARG A 20 6.75 -18.83 16.19
N ASP A 21 6.11 -19.98 16.07
CA ASP A 21 6.48 -21.24 16.72
C ASP A 21 7.35 -22.15 15.83
N GLY A 22 7.81 -21.63 14.69
CA GLY A 22 8.69 -22.34 13.75
C GLY A 22 7.95 -23.23 12.75
N GLY A 23 6.61 -23.25 12.80
CA GLY A 23 5.76 -24.00 11.89
C GLY A 23 5.88 -23.48 10.46
N GLU A 24 6.15 -24.39 9.53
CA GLU A 24 6.31 -24.07 8.11
C GLU A 24 4.97 -23.71 7.48
N ILE A 25 4.94 -22.54 6.84
CA ILE A 25 3.80 -22.02 6.10
C ILE A 25 4.20 -21.87 4.64
N TRP A 26 3.46 -22.52 3.76
CA TRP A 26 3.57 -22.31 2.32
C TRP A 26 2.74 -21.10 1.89
N VAL A 27 3.38 -20.17 1.20
CA VAL A 27 2.76 -18.92 0.73
C VAL A 27 2.80 -18.88 -0.79
N VAL A 28 1.65 -18.57 -1.40
CA VAL A 28 1.56 -18.29 -2.84
C VAL A 28 0.77 -17.02 -3.03
N SER A 29 1.33 -16.10 -3.80
CA SER A 29 0.69 -14.84 -4.15
C SER A 29 0.49 -14.73 -5.64
N VAL A 30 -0.63 -14.14 -6.03
CA VAL A 30 -0.96 -13.78 -7.41
C VAL A 30 -1.21 -12.28 -7.43
N LYS A 31 -0.42 -11.53 -8.20
CA LYS A 31 -0.62 -10.10 -8.40
C LYS A 31 -1.30 -9.87 -9.75
N ALA A 32 -2.55 -9.44 -9.69
CA ALA A 32 -3.36 -9.11 -10.85
C ALA A 32 -3.33 -7.61 -11.10
N THR A 33 -2.81 -7.20 -12.25
CA THR A 33 -2.62 -5.80 -12.63
C THR A 33 -3.56 -5.42 -13.77
N TYR A 34 -4.28 -4.31 -13.59
CA TYR A 34 -5.25 -3.79 -14.56
C TYR A 34 -4.97 -2.32 -14.85
N ASP A 35 -4.98 -1.98 -16.14
CA ASP A 35 -5.06 -0.59 -16.58
C ASP A 35 -6.49 -0.10 -16.41
N ILE A 36 -6.61 1.15 -15.96
CA ILE A 36 -7.88 1.85 -15.79
C ILE A 36 -8.01 2.76 -17.02
N ALA A 37 -9.19 2.80 -17.64
CA ALA A 37 -9.51 3.74 -18.69
C ALA A 37 -10.13 5.03 -18.11
N ALA A 38 -10.17 6.09 -18.92
CA ALA A 38 -10.73 7.40 -18.55
C ALA A 38 -12.20 7.31 -18.07
N ASP A 39 -12.96 6.36 -18.62
CA ASP A 39 -14.36 6.08 -18.28
C ASP A 39 -14.52 5.13 -17.07
N GLY A 40 -13.41 4.71 -16.46
CA GLY A 40 -13.42 3.79 -15.33
C GLY A 40 -13.41 2.30 -15.70
N ARG A 41 -13.43 1.94 -16.99
CA ARG A 41 -13.37 0.54 -17.39
C ARG A 41 -11.98 -0.04 -17.11
N LEU A 42 -11.94 -1.24 -16.53
CA LEU A 42 -10.69 -1.98 -16.33
C LEU A 42 -10.36 -2.84 -17.55
N GLY A 43 -9.09 -2.84 -17.93
CA GLY A 43 -8.50 -3.79 -18.88
C GLY A 43 -7.33 -4.52 -18.23
N LEU A 44 -7.13 -5.80 -18.53
CA LEU A 44 -5.92 -6.50 -18.11
C LEU A 44 -4.69 -5.77 -18.65
N ALA A 45 -3.75 -5.41 -17.77
CA ALA A 45 -2.55 -4.71 -18.19
C ALA A 45 -1.69 -5.60 -19.11
N ALA A 46 -1.16 -5.01 -20.18
CA ALA A 46 -0.31 -5.73 -21.13
C ALA A 46 0.94 -6.31 -20.46
N GLU A 47 1.50 -5.57 -19.50
CA GLU A 47 2.58 -6.00 -18.63
C GLU A 47 2.07 -6.11 -17.19
N GLN A 48 2.21 -7.30 -16.60
CA GLN A 48 1.83 -7.53 -15.21
C GLN A 48 2.96 -7.10 -14.28
N VAL A 49 2.62 -6.38 -13.20
CA VAL A 49 3.60 -6.09 -12.14
C VAL A 49 3.97 -7.41 -11.46
N PRO A 50 5.26 -7.72 -11.28
CA PRO A 50 5.66 -8.97 -10.67
C PRO A 50 5.24 -9.05 -9.19
N VAL A 51 5.15 -10.28 -8.70
CA VAL A 51 5.11 -10.56 -7.26
C VAL A 51 6.50 -10.26 -6.70
N PHE A 52 6.57 -9.45 -5.65
CA PHE A 52 7.85 -9.09 -5.03
C PHE A 52 8.11 -9.96 -3.80
N ALA A 53 9.31 -10.54 -3.72
CA ALA A 53 9.75 -11.31 -2.56
C ALA A 53 10.33 -10.44 -1.43
N GLY A 54 10.59 -9.17 -1.69
CA GLY A 54 11.21 -8.22 -0.75
C GLY A 54 10.91 -6.77 -1.12
N PRO A 55 11.40 -5.82 -0.32
CA PRO A 55 11.15 -4.40 -0.52
C PRO A 55 11.84 -3.88 -1.79
N ILE A 56 11.11 -3.07 -2.55
CA ILE A 56 11.56 -2.39 -3.75
C ILE A 56 11.48 -0.88 -3.50
N PRO A 57 12.61 -0.16 -3.45
CA PRO A 57 12.60 1.29 -3.34
C PRO A 57 12.17 1.94 -4.66
N ASP A 58 11.58 3.13 -4.55
CA ASP A 58 11.41 4.03 -5.68
C ASP A 58 12.79 4.56 -6.10
N PRO A 59 13.16 4.46 -7.40
CA PRO A 59 14.48 4.86 -7.85
C PRO A 59 14.74 6.37 -7.77
N THR A 60 13.70 7.19 -7.66
CA THR A 60 13.82 8.65 -7.62
C THR A 60 13.84 9.17 -6.19
N SER A 61 12.88 8.74 -5.36
CA SER A 61 12.77 9.24 -3.98
C SER A 61 13.53 8.39 -2.96
N GLY A 62 13.87 7.14 -3.28
CA GLY A 62 14.39 6.17 -2.31
C GLY A 62 13.35 5.65 -1.31
N GLU A 63 12.11 6.18 -1.34
CA GLU A 63 11.02 5.70 -0.50
C GLU A 63 10.59 4.29 -0.91
N LEU A 64 9.95 3.53 0.00
CA LEU A 64 9.46 2.20 -0.34
C LEU A 64 8.34 2.29 -1.40
N ARG A 65 8.56 1.68 -2.57
CA ARG A 65 7.57 1.61 -3.65
C ARG A 65 6.72 0.36 -3.53
N TYR A 66 7.32 -0.80 -3.31
CA TYR A 66 6.60 -2.05 -3.07
C TYR A 66 7.24 -2.78 -1.91
N ASP A 67 6.43 -3.41 -1.06
CA ASP A 67 6.92 -4.36 -0.05
C ASP A 67 6.76 -5.81 -0.57
N THR A 68 7.18 -6.78 0.23
CA THR A 68 6.98 -8.19 -0.07
C THR A 68 5.49 -8.55 -0.16
N ASP A 69 5.15 -9.31 -1.20
CA ASP A 69 3.87 -9.95 -1.40
C ASP A 69 3.83 -11.38 -0.81
N LEU A 70 4.98 -11.90 -0.38
CA LEU A 70 5.18 -13.29 0.05
C LEU A 70 5.37 -13.43 1.58
N GLY A 71 4.87 -12.45 2.34
CA GLY A 71 4.89 -12.43 3.80
C GLY A 71 3.74 -13.21 4.45
N PHE A 72 3.55 -12.96 5.74
CA PHE A 72 2.45 -13.52 6.53
C PHE A 72 1.08 -13.08 6.02
N ALA A 73 0.06 -13.89 6.29
CA ALA A 73 -1.31 -13.47 6.09
C ALA A 73 -1.64 -12.26 6.97
N LYS A 74 -2.43 -11.34 6.43
CA LYS A 74 -2.96 -10.17 7.14
C LYS A 74 -4.38 -10.44 7.62
N SER A 75 -4.81 -9.82 8.71
CA SER A 75 -6.18 -9.87 9.21
C SER A 75 -7.21 -9.14 8.33
N GLY A 76 -6.75 -8.30 7.39
CA GLY A 76 -7.58 -7.56 6.45
C GLY A 76 -6.76 -7.06 5.27
N THR A 77 -7.39 -6.25 4.41
CA THR A 77 -6.72 -5.72 3.21
C THR A 77 -5.99 -4.42 3.52
N ASP A 78 -4.76 -4.31 3.04
CA ASP A 78 -4.05 -3.02 3.00
C ASP A 78 -4.36 -2.28 1.70
N ILE A 79 -4.61 -0.98 1.80
CA ILE A 79 -4.74 -0.11 0.63
C ILE A 79 -3.57 0.88 0.66
N VAL A 80 -2.77 0.86 -0.40
CA VAL A 80 -1.68 1.82 -0.60
C VAL A 80 -1.86 2.56 -1.92
N LEU A 81 -1.41 3.80 -1.96
CA LEU A 81 -1.51 4.65 -3.14
C LEU A 81 -0.18 5.35 -3.43
N HIS A 82 0.24 5.28 -4.69
CA HIS A 82 1.37 6.01 -5.23
C HIS A 82 0.88 6.99 -6.30
N GLY A 83 1.18 8.27 -6.13
CA GLY A 83 0.84 9.25 -7.14
C GLY A 83 1.02 10.68 -6.67
N CYS A 84 0.31 11.56 -7.34
CA CYS A 84 0.36 13.00 -7.11
C CYS A 84 -1.06 13.55 -6.97
N ALA A 85 -1.19 14.63 -6.22
CA ALA A 85 -2.34 15.51 -6.32
C ALA A 85 -2.24 16.34 -7.60
N TYR A 86 -3.37 16.49 -8.30
CA TYR A 86 -3.46 17.29 -9.52
C TYR A 86 -4.61 18.29 -9.42
N SER A 87 -4.31 19.55 -9.68
CA SER A 87 -5.32 20.62 -9.71
C SER A 87 -6.32 20.39 -10.87
N PRO A 88 -7.63 20.61 -10.66
CA PRO A 88 -8.62 20.55 -11.73
C PRO A 88 -8.25 21.47 -12.91
N ASP A 89 -8.47 20.98 -14.15
CA ASP A 89 -8.19 21.69 -15.41
C ASP A 89 -6.78 22.29 -15.54
N ALA A 90 -5.80 21.78 -14.79
CA ALA A 90 -4.45 22.35 -14.68
C ALA A 90 -4.41 23.83 -14.24
N LYS A 91 -5.45 24.29 -13.53
CA LYS A 91 -5.50 25.66 -12.98
C LYS A 91 -4.67 25.73 -11.69
N PRO A 92 -3.73 26.68 -11.55
CA PRO A 92 -2.94 26.81 -10.33
C PRO A 92 -3.81 27.01 -9.09
N VAL A 93 -3.56 26.21 -8.05
CA VAL A 93 -4.24 26.28 -6.75
C VAL A 93 -3.20 26.36 -5.63
N ARG A 94 -3.60 26.86 -4.46
CA ARG A 94 -2.74 26.93 -3.26
C ARG A 94 -3.01 25.82 -2.27
N GLU A 95 -4.24 25.33 -2.28
CA GLU A 95 -4.71 24.20 -1.49
C GLU A 95 -5.68 23.34 -2.33
N LEU A 96 -5.70 22.04 -2.08
CA LEU A 96 -6.49 21.09 -2.83
C LEU A 96 -6.85 19.87 -1.96
N PRO A 97 -8.15 19.60 -1.74
CA PRO A 97 -8.54 18.35 -1.12
C PRO A 97 -8.33 17.18 -2.08
N ILE A 98 -7.73 16.10 -1.60
CA ILE A 98 -7.58 14.84 -2.36
C ILE A 98 -8.13 13.68 -1.55
N GLY A 99 -8.41 12.57 -2.21
CA GLY A 99 -8.77 11.36 -1.48
C GLY A 99 -9.17 10.20 -2.37
N PHE A 100 -9.29 9.04 -1.75
CA PHE A 100 -9.86 7.86 -2.36
C PHE A 100 -10.92 7.22 -1.48
N ARG A 101 -11.81 6.46 -2.11
CA ARG A 101 -12.78 5.58 -1.46
C ARG A 101 -12.70 4.20 -2.10
N VAL A 102 -12.73 3.14 -1.31
CA VAL A 102 -12.86 1.74 -1.75
C VAL A 102 -13.98 1.09 -0.94
N GLY A 103 -15.12 0.83 -1.59
CA GLY A 103 -16.32 0.38 -0.89
C GLY A 103 -16.76 1.40 0.17
N HIS A 104 -16.80 0.97 1.43
CA HIS A 104 -17.16 1.83 2.57
C HIS A 104 -15.98 2.57 3.20
N PHE A 105 -14.74 2.19 2.87
CA PHE A 105 -13.54 2.83 3.39
C PHE A 105 -13.20 4.08 2.58
N ALA A 106 -12.89 5.20 3.23
CA ALA A 106 -12.45 6.43 2.58
C ALA A 106 -11.27 7.05 3.34
N ARG A 107 -10.34 7.65 2.58
CA ARG A 107 -9.22 8.41 3.10
C ARG A 107 -9.08 9.70 2.31
N ALA A 108 -8.94 10.82 3.02
CA ALA A 108 -8.75 12.15 2.44
C ALA A 108 -7.56 12.86 3.08
N ALA A 109 -7.03 13.86 2.38
CA ALA A 109 -6.01 14.76 2.88
C ALA A 109 -6.20 16.15 2.27
N MET A 110 -5.64 17.17 2.93
CA MET A 110 -5.49 18.49 2.35
C MET A 110 -4.08 18.64 1.80
N VAL A 111 -3.96 19.09 0.54
CA VAL A 111 -2.67 19.31 -0.11
C VAL A 111 -2.43 20.79 -0.31
N PHE A 112 -1.31 21.30 0.19
CA PHE A 112 -0.87 22.68 0.08
C PHE A 112 0.33 22.81 -0.85
N GLY A 113 0.43 23.92 -1.56
CA GLY A 113 1.67 24.32 -2.22
C GLY A 113 2.80 24.55 -1.23
N ASP A 114 4.03 24.65 -1.73
CA ASP A 114 5.19 24.84 -0.87
C ASP A 114 5.01 26.09 0.02
N ARG A 115 5.25 25.91 1.32
CA ARG A 115 5.05 26.95 2.33
C ARG A 115 6.00 26.76 3.50
N VAL A 116 6.25 27.84 4.21
CA VAL A 116 7.13 27.88 5.39
C VAL A 116 6.38 28.45 6.58
N TRP A 117 6.80 28.06 7.77
CA TRP A 117 6.44 28.73 9.01
C TRP A 117 6.92 30.20 8.99
N GLN A 118 6.06 31.13 9.40
CA GLN A 118 6.36 32.55 9.48
C GLN A 118 6.26 33.04 10.92
N LYS A 119 7.08 34.02 11.31
CA LYS A 119 7.00 34.64 12.64
C LYS A 119 5.68 35.40 12.78
N GLY A 120 4.84 34.95 13.71
CA GLY A 120 3.65 35.65 14.19
C GLY A 120 3.88 36.31 15.54
N LEU A 121 2.81 36.89 16.12
CA LEU A 121 2.87 37.62 17.39
C LEU A 121 3.20 36.73 18.60
N THR A 122 2.70 35.49 18.62
CA THR A 122 2.83 34.55 19.74
C THR A 122 3.58 33.27 19.40
N GLY A 123 4.28 33.25 18.25
CA GLY A 123 5.00 32.07 17.76
C GLY A 123 4.97 31.98 16.24
N HIS A 124 5.32 30.81 15.70
CA HIS A 124 5.24 30.56 14.26
C HIS A 124 3.81 30.25 13.83
N VAL A 125 3.41 30.83 12.70
CA VAL A 125 2.11 30.61 12.05
C VAL A 125 2.33 30.11 10.61
N PRO A 126 1.34 29.45 9.99
CA PRO A 126 1.52 28.96 8.63
C PRO A 126 1.64 30.11 7.63
N GLY A 127 2.69 30.07 6.79
CA GLY A 127 2.82 30.99 5.68
C GLY A 127 1.81 30.72 4.56
N ARG A 128 1.63 31.71 3.68
CA ARG A 128 0.77 31.58 2.49
C ARG A 128 1.35 30.53 1.53
N PRO A 129 0.59 29.48 1.16
CA PRO A 129 1.09 28.47 0.23
C PRO A 129 1.35 29.01 -1.16
N ALA A 130 2.44 28.56 -1.79
CA ALA A 130 2.69 28.79 -3.21
C ALA A 130 1.60 28.15 -4.09
N GLU A 131 1.50 28.57 -5.34
CA GLU A 131 0.61 27.95 -6.31
C GLU A 131 1.25 26.67 -6.88
N PHE A 132 0.43 25.65 -7.11
CA PHE A 132 0.85 24.41 -7.75
C PHE A 132 -0.26 23.86 -8.64
N VAL A 133 0.14 23.04 -9.62
CA VAL A 133 -0.78 22.23 -10.46
C VAL A 133 -0.60 20.73 -10.23
N LYS A 134 0.55 20.32 -9.70
CA LYS A 134 0.92 18.94 -9.36
C LYS A 134 1.69 18.95 -8.04
N MET A 135 1.36 18.05 -7.13
CA MET A 135 2.09 17.85 -5.88
C MET A 135 2.28 16.35 -5.59
N PRO A 136 3.53 15.85 -5.53
CA PRO A 136 3.79 14.45 -5.17
C PRO A 136 3.28 14.09 -3.78
N LEU A 137 2.66 12.92 -3.64
CA LEU A 137 2.17 12.39 -2.36
C LEU A 137 3.21 11.44 -1.76
N THR A 138 4.28 12.01 -1.21
CA THR A 138 5.41 11.26 -0.64
C THR A 138 5.52 11.47 0.85
N TYR A 139 6.18 10.55 1.56
CA TYR A 139 6.45 10.71 3.00
C TYR A 139 7.28 11.95 3.28
N ALA A 140 8.23 12.27 2.39
CA ALA A 140 9.05 13.47 2.52
C ALA A 140 8.25 14.79 2.46
N ARG A 141 7.01 14.78 1.99
CA ARG A 141 6.12 15.94 1.91
C ARG A 141 5.00 15.91 2.96
N ALA A 142 4.96 14.89 3.82
CA ALA A 142 4.05 14.80 4.95
C ALA A 142 4.73 15.27 6.25
N LEU A 143 3.94 15.40 7.32
CA LEU A 143 4.45 15.76 8.65
C LEU A 143 5.50 14.74 9.10
N GLY A 144 6.63 15.22 9.64
CA GLY A 144 7.68 14.41 10.24
C GLY A 144 9.02 15.13 10.26
N GLY A 145 10.11 14.34 10.20
CA GLY A 145 11.49 14.84 10.34
C GLY A 145 11.96 14.95 11.79
N ASP A 146 11.16 14.44 12.73
CA ASP A 146 11.51 14.32 14.14
C ASP A 146 12.57 13.22 14.39
N PRO A 147 13.43 13.40 15.41
CA PRO A 147 14.34 12.36 15.85
C PRO A 147 13.56 11.13 16.32
N ALA A 148 14.19 9.95 16.21
CA ALA A 148 13.55 8.69 16.57
C ALA A 148 13.37 8.51 18.10
N ASP A 149 12.24 7.94 18.49
CA ASP A 149 11.96 7.23 19.76
C ASP A 149 12.05 8.00 21.09
N ASP A 150 11.29 9.09 21.26
CA ASP A 150 11.03 9.69 22.58
C ASP A 150 9.54 9.73 23.00
N GLY A 151 8.67 9.05 22.23
CA GLY A 151 7.23 8.96 22.51
C GLY A 151 6.38 10.10 21.91
N GLU A 152 7.01 11.18 21.44
CA GLU A 152 6.34 12.27 20.69
C GLU A 152 6.58 12.20 19.17
N SER A 153 7.23 11.12 18.73
CA SER A 153 7.59 10.90 17.34
C SER A 153 6.36 10.78 16.42
N THR A 154 6.40 11.43 15.27
CA THR A 154 5.40 11.25 14.20
C THR A 154 5.52 9.89 13.55
N GLY A 155 6.69 9.27 13.66
CA GLY A 155 7.05 8.02 13.01
C GLY A 155 7.32 8.13 11.51
N ASN A 156 7.47 9.34 10.98
CA ASN A 156 7.88 9.62 9.62
C ASN A 156 9.26 10.32 9.59
N PRO A 157 10.36 9.55 9.56
CA PRO A 157 11.71 10.12 9.61
C PRO A 157 12.09 10.93 8.36
N LEU A 158 11.37 10.76 7.24
CA LEU A 158 11.63 11.49 6.01
C LEU A 158 10.86 12.81 5.92
N GLY A 159 9.87 12.99 6.79
CA GLY A 159 8.92 14.10 6.73
C GLY A 159 9.53 15.47 7.01
N ARG A 160 8.66 16.46 7.07
CA ARG A 160 9.01 17.85 7.40
C ARG A 160 7.93 18.51 8.24
N GLY A 161 8.16 19.75 8.69
CA GLY A 161 7.15 20.55 9.39
C GLY A 161 7.37 20.71 10.87
N ILE A 162 8.32 19.97 11.44
CA ILE A 162 8.79 20.12 12.81
C ILE A 162 10.13 20.86 12.73
N PRO A 163 10.17 22.17 13.04
CA PRO A 163 11.42 22.93 13.01
C PRO A 163 12.38 22.40 14.07
N ASP A 164 13.58 22.04 13.65
CA ASP A 164 14.71 21.85 14.56
C ASP A 164 15.34 23.24 14.84
N PRO A 165 15.45 23.65 16.12
CA PRO A 165 16.12 24.90 16.50
C PRO A 165 17.54 25.08 15.92
N GLY A 166 18.23 24.00 15.54
CA GLY A 166 19.59 24.02 15.00
C GLY A 166 19.73 24.07 13.47
N ASP A 167 18.71 23.65 12.71
CA ASP A 167 18.81 23.49 11.24
C ASP A 167 18.17 24.66 10.46
N GLY A 168 17.24 25.38 11.09
CA GLY A 168 16.56 26.50 10.44
C GLY A 168 15.61 26.10 9.30
N ASP A 169 15.33 24.80 9.09
CA ASP A 169 14.28 24.36 8.18
C ASP A 169 12.90 24.76 8.73
N LEU A 170 12.31 25.78 8.12
CA LEU A 170 10.97 26.26 8.42
C LEU A 170 9.92 25.71 7.45
N ARG A 171 10.27 24.79 6.54
CA ARG A 171 9.30 24.25 5.58
C ARG A 171 8.21 23.47 6.29
N MET A 172 6.98 23.69 5.84
CA MET A 172 5.83 22.94 6.26
C MET A 172 5.59 21.73 5.35
N PRO A 173 4.86 20.70 5.82
CA PRO A 173 4.42 19.63 4.93
C PRO A 173 3.45 20.18 3.89
N ASN A 174 3.45 19.53 2.73
CA ASN A 174 2.48 19.79 1.68
C ASN A 174 1.23 18.92 1.87
N VAL A 175 1.36 17.73 2.47
CA VAL A 175 0.25 16.80 2.65
C VAL A 175 -0.10 16.73 4.13
N GLU A 176 -1.30 17.22 4.47
CA GLU A 176 -1.81 17.28 5.84
C GLU A 176 -3.09 16.47 5.99
N ASP A 177 -3.37 16.06 7.22
CA ASP A 177 -4.65 15.45 7.55
C ASP A 177 -5.80 16.39 7.16
N PHE A 178 -6.89 15.81 6.66
CA PHE A 178 -7.99 16.60 6.11
C PHE A 178 -8.68 17.47 7.18
N ASP A 179 -8.85 16.91 8.37
CA ASP A 179 -9.57 17.51 9.49
C ASP A 179 -8.62 18.24 10.45
N GLN A 180 -7.40 17.71 10.66
CA GLN A 180 -6.44 18.22 11.64
C GLN A 180 -5.24 18.89 10.96
N ARG A 181 -5.45 20.11 10.45
CA ARG A 181 -4.42 20.92 9.76
C ARG A 181 -3.50 21.62 10.74
N LEU A 182 -2.26 21.84 10.33
CA LEU A 182 -1.26 22.51 11.16
C LEU A 182 -1.55 24.01 11.27
N SER A 183 -1.71 24.49 12.51
CA SER A 183 -1.78 25.91 12.85
C SER A 183 -0.56 26.38 13.65
N THR A 184 0.16 25.48 14.31
CA THR A 184 1.43 25.75 15.01
C THR A 184 2.41 24.58 14.83
N PRO A 185 3.73 24.82 14.96
CA PRO A 185 4.73 23.74 14.86
C PRO A 185 4.68 22.70 15.99
N ALA A 186 3.99 23.00 17.10
CA ALA A 186 3.87 22.08 18.24
C ALA A 186 2.82 20.99 18.00
N MET A 187 1.91 21.18 17.04
CA MET A 187 0.90 20.18 16.73
C MET A 187 1.52 18.89 16.17
N ARG A 188 0.92 17.74 16.52
CA ARG A 188 1.29 16.40 16.04
C ARG A 188 0.05 15.66 15.51
N PRO A 189 -0.65 16.17 14.47
CA PRO A 189 -1.76 15.44 13.86
C PRO A 189 -1.28 14.14 13.20
N PRO A 190 -2.20 13.21 12.87
CA PRO A 190 -1.85 12.01 12.10
C PRO A 190 -1.13 12.35 10.80
N VAL A 191 -0.04 11.64 10.49
CA VAL A 191 0.70 11.82 9.24
C VAL A 191 -0.18 11.42 8.05
N ALA A 192 -0.39 12.36 7.13
CA ALA A 192 -1.13 12.12 5.89
C ALA A 192 -0.20 11.61 4.79
N ALA A 193 0.07 10.31 4.81
CA ALA A 193 0.80 9.60 3.76
C ALA A 193 -0.02 8.41 3.27
N PHE A 194 0.27 7.98 2.03
CA PHE A 194 -0.60 7.05 1.30
C PHE A 194 0.14 5.78 0.82
N GLY A 195 1.46 5.84 0.64
CA GLY A 195 2.29 4.71 0.19
C GLY A 195 2.60 3.71 1.32
N PRO A 196 3.26 2.59 1.01
CA PRO A 196 3.60 1.56 1.99
C PRO A 196 4.65 2.07 3.00
N VAL A 197 4.56 1.57 4.23
CA VAL A 197 5.41 1.93 5.37
C VAL A 197 6.54 0.92 5.48
N PRO A 198 7.82 1.33 5.52
CA PRO A 198 8.94 0.42 5.75
C PRO A 198 8.87 -0.33 7.09
N ALA A 199 9.29 -1.59 7.12
CA ALA A 199 9.22 -2.44 8.32
C ALA A 199 10.00 -1.89 9.52
N HIS A 200 11.09 -1.15 9.27
CA HIS A 200 11.94 -0.57 10.31
C HIS A 200 11.37 0.75 10.89
N TRP A 201 10.32 1.31 10.31
CA TRP A 201 9.68 2.53 10.84
C TRP A 201 8.81 2.20 12.05
N ILE A 202 8.71 3.13 13.00
CA ILE A 202 8.07 2.90 14.29
C ILE A 202 6.61 2.41 14.18
N TRP A 203 5.88 2.82 13.15
CA TRP A 203 4.50 2.38 12.91
C TRP A 203 4.37 0.86 12.75
N ARG A 204 5.42 0.19 12.26
CA ARG A 204 5.50 -1.28 12.12
C ARG A 204 6.44 -1.91 13.11
N ARG A 205 7.62 -1.31 13.33
CA ARG A 205 8.66 -1.82 14.22
C ARG A 205 8.18 -2.04 15.65
N ARG A 206 7.31 -1.17 16.18
CA ARG A 206 6.74 -1.33 17.53
C ARG A 206 5.91 -2.62 17.71
N HIS A 207 5.50 -3.25 16.61
CA HIS A 207 4.74 -4.50 16.58
C HIS A 207 5.63 -5.71 16.26
N ALA A 208 6.93 -5.54 16.04
CA ALA A 208 7.85 -6.61 15.66
C ALA A 208 8.24 -7.54 16.83
N GLY A 209 7.77 -7.23 18.05
CA GLY A 209 8.09 -7.93 19.28
C GLY A 209 9.39 -7.44 19.93
N THR A 210 9.67 -7.96 21.12
CA THR A 210 10.77 -7.54 21.98
C THR A 210 11.98 -8.48 21.83
N TYR A 211 13.10 -7.96 21.33
CA TYR A 211 14.36 -8.70 21.13
C TYR A 211 15.33 -8.48 22.30
N ASP A 212 14.95 -8.91 23.49
CA ASP A 212 15.73 -8.75 24.73
C ASP A 212 16.58 -9.99 25.09
N ARG A 213 17.14 -10.00 26.30
CA ARG A 213 17.91 -11.14 26.82
C ARG A 213 17.06 -12.41 26.92
N HIS A 214 15.77 -12.30 27.26
CA HIS A 214 14.89 -13.45 27.32
C HIS A 214 14.72 -14.08 25.93
N TRP A 215 14.46 -13.26 24.91
CA TRP A 215 14.42 -13.72 23.52
C TRP A 215 15.74 -14.41 23.12
N PHE A 216 16.88 -13.77 23.43
CA PHE A 216 18.19 -14.28 23.06
C PHE A 216 18.54 -15.62 23.75
N GLU A 217 18.22 -15.77 25.03
CA GLU A 217 18.56 -16.97 25.81
C GLU A 217 17.58 -18.12 25.58
N ARG A 218 16.27 -17.83 25.37
CA ARG A 218 15.21 -18.85 25.43
C ARG A 218 14.37 -19.00 24.17
N ARG A 219 14.31 -17.99 23.29
CA ARG A 219 13.41 -18.00 22.12
C ARG A 219 14.12 -18.14 20.77
N ARG A 220 15.33 -17.59 20.63
CA ARG A 220 16.08 -17.64 19.36
C ARG A 220 16.18 -19.10 18.84
N PRO A 221 16.10 -19.34 17.53
CA PRO A 221 16.00 -18.36 16.43
C PRO A 221 14.55 -17.97 16.07
N LEU A 222 13.56 -18.29 16.90
CA LEU A 222 12.15 -18.01 16.63
C LEU A 222 11.81 -16.53 16.87
N LEU A 223 10.67 -16.07 16.33
CA LEU A 223 10.17 -14.71 16.56
C LEU A 223 9.87 -14.49 18.06
N PRO A 224 9.97 -13.25 18.57
CA PRO A 224 9.53 -12.94 19.93
C PRO A 224 8.08 -13.39 20.19
N ASP A 225 7.79 -13.76 21.45
CA ASP A 225 6.46 -14.25 21.83
C ASP A 225 5.37 -13.16 21.72
N ASP A 226 5.77 -11.90 21.82
CA ASP A 226 4.94 -10.69 21.75
C ASP A 226 4.88 -10.07 20.35
N VAL A 227 5.34 -10.76 19.30
CA VAL A 227 5.17 -10.29 17.92
C VAL A 227 3.69 -10.14 17.58
N ASP A 228 3.31 -8.99 17.02
CA ASP A 228 1.93 -8.66 16.63
C ASP A 228 1.82 -8.67 15.09
N GLU A 229 0.74 -9.26 14.56
CA GLU A 229 0.45 -9.34 13.13
C GLU A 229 0.40 -7.97 12.44
N ARG A 230 0.18 -6.89 13.19
CA ARG A 230 0.23 -5.51 12.70
C ARG A 230 1.60 -5.12 12.15
N SER A 231 2.68 -5.79 12.54
CA SER A 231 4.01 -5.61 11.95
C SER A 231 4.06 -5.95 10.45
N TRP A 232 3.13 -6.79 9.99
CA TRP A 232 3.00 -7.22 8.59
C TRP A 232 2.11 -6.29 7.75
N ARG A 233 1.39 -5.36 8.39
CA ARG A 233 0.57 -4.36 7.71
C ARG A 233 1.47 -3.29 7.11
N ILE A 234 1.38 -3.12 5.78
CA ILE A 234 2.23 -2.19 5.04
C ILE A 234 1.55 -0.85 4.82
N ALA A 235 0.22 -0.79 4.88
CA ALA A 235 -0.49 0.47 4.76
C ALA A 235 -0.26 1.34 6.02
N PRO A 236 -0.18 2.67 5.88
CA PRO A 236 -0.28 3.61 6.99
C PRO A 236 -1.44 3.23 7.92
N PRO A 237 -1.30 3.35 9.26
CA PRO A 237 -2.32 2.89 10.20
C PRO A 237 -3.75 3.32 9.86
N PRO A 238 -4.01 4.57 9.41
CA PRO A 238 -5.38 4.99 9.04
C PRO A 238 -5.94 4.36 7.75
N GLN A 239 -5.16 3.56 7.03
CA GLN A 239 -5.51 2.91 5.74
C GLN A 239 -5.52 1.38 5.83
N GLN A 240 -5.42 0.82 7.05
CA GLN A 240 -5.49 -0.61 7.29
C GLN A 240 -6.97 -1.00 7.50
N LEU A 241 -7.51 -1.85 6.62
CA LEU A 241 -8.86 -2.36 6.83
C LEU A 241 -8.83 -3.54 7.82
N ASP A 242 -9.84 -3.60 8.68
CA ASP A 242 -10.06 -4.70 9.63
C ASP A 242 -10.66 -5.95 8.98
N ARG A 243 -11.03 -5.86 7.69
CA ARG A 243 -11.61 -6.96 6.91
C ARG A 243 -10.98 -7.02 5.52
N HIS A 244 -11.06 -8.20 4.91
CA HIS A 244 -10.62 -8.35 3.52
C HIS A 244 -11.69 -7.85 2.54
N LEU A 245 -11.24 -7.10 1.54
CA LEU A 245 -12.00 -6.83 0.34
C LEU A 245 -12.29 -8.14 -0.41
N GLN A 246 -13.40 -8.17 -1.14
CA GLN A 246 -13.89 -9.34 -1.88
C GLN A 246 -13.78 -9.17 -3.39
N GLY A 247 -13.54 -7.95 -3.87
CA GLY A 247 -13.68 -7.57 -5.28
C GLY A 247 -15.12 -7.12 -5.58
N GLY A 248 -15.25 -6.23 -6.56
CA GLY A 248 -16.48 -5.56 -6.93
C GLY A 248 -16.81 -4.33 -6.10
N GLU A 249 -15.97 -3.96 -5.12
CA GLU A 249 -16.12 -2.68 -4.44
C GLU A 249 -15.87 -1.52 -5.41
N THR A 250 -16.71 -0.50 -5.34
CA THR A 250 -16.48 0.75 -6.08
C THR A 250 -15.27 1.48 -5.51
N VAL A 251 -14.33 1.80 -6.38
CA VAL A 251 -13.20 2.69 -6.12
C VAL A 251 -13.51 4.06 -6.70
N VAL A 252 -13.29 5.12 -5.91
CA VAL A 252 -13.36 6.52 -6.38
C VAL A 252 -12.09 7.23 -5.99
N LEU A 253 -11.43 7.88 -6.94
CA LEU A 253 -10.26 8.72 -6.74
C LEU A 253 -10.65 10.16 -7.08
N ARG A 254 -10.28 11.12 -6.23
CA ARG A 254 -10.55 12.54 -6.46
C ARG A 254 -9.27 13.35 -6.44
N ASN A 255 -9.05 14.13 -7.51
CA ASN A 255 -7.87 14.99 -7.69
C ASN A 255 -6.53 14.23 -7.66
N LEU A 256 -6.54 12.97 -8.09
CA LEU A 256 -5.38 12.05 -8.07
C LEU A 256 -4.93 11.61 -9.46
N THR A 257 -5.64 12.03 -10.51
CA THR A 257 -5.36 11.74 -11.92
C THR A 257 -4.95 13.00 -12.65
N ARG A 258 -4.17 12.86 -13.73
CA ARG A 258 -3.72 14.02 -14.52
C ARG A 258 -4.92 14.81 -15.06
N PRO A 259 -4.81 16.15 -15.19
CA PRO A 259 -5.86 16.97 -15.80
C PRO A 259 -6.25 16.44 -17.19
N GLY A 260 -7.55 16.41 -17.46
CA GLY A 260 -8.11 15.89 -18.72
C GLY A 260 -8.16 14.37 -18.85
N TYR A 261 -7.62 13.60 -17.88
CA TYR A 261 -7.68 12.13 -17.95
C TYR A 261 -9.10 11.59 -17.71
N CYS A 262 -9.84 12.15 -16.75
CA CYS A 262 -11.23 11.80 -16.47
C CYS A 262 -12.04 13.08 -16.17
N PRO A 263 -13.36 13.10 -16.42
CA PRO A 263 -14.22 14.23 -16.10
C PRO A 263 -14.16 14.59 -14.61
N ASP A 264 -14.25 15.89 -14.31
CA ASP A 264 -14.35 16.44 -12.94
C ASP A 264 -13.24 16.01 -11.97
N SER A 265 -12.08 15.59 -12.50
CA SER A 265 -10.97 15.04 -11.71
C SER A 265 -11.42 13.90 -10.78
N ARG A 266 -12.42 13.13 -11.21
CA ARG A 266 -13.04 12.04 -10.45
C ARG A 266 -13.02 10.74 -11.24
N LEU A 267 -12.05 9.88 -10.95
CA LEU A 267 -11.99 8.53 -11.53
C LEU A 267 -12.81 7.57 -10.67
N SER A 268 -13.72 6.82 -11.29
CA SER A 268 -14.54 5.82 -10.60
C SER A 268 -14.51 4.50 -11.35
N PHE A 269 -14.24 3.40 -10.67
CA PHE A 269 -14.22 2.06 -11.26
C PHE A 269 -14.65 1.01 -10.22
N GLU A 270 -14.84 -0.24 -10.62
CA GLU A 270 -15.07 -1.34 -9.68
C GLU A 270 -13.83 -2.23 -9.60
N LEU A 271 -13.47 -2.67 -8.39
CA LEU A 271 -12.45 -3.70 -8.26
C LEU A 271 -12.89 -4.97 -9.01
N PRO A 272 -12.00 -5.63 -9.76
CA PRO A 272 -12.34 -6.85 -10.48
C PRO A 272 -12.67 -7.99 -9.50
N ARG A 273 -13.72 -8.74 -9.81
CA ARG A 273 -14.12 -9.93 -9.04
C ARG A 273 -13.32 -11.15 -9.50
N LEU A 274 -12.09 -11.28 -9.04
CA LEU A 274 -11.23 -12.39 -9.45
C LEU A 274 -11.43 -13.63 -8.56
N SER A 275 -11.71 -14.78 -9.19
CA SER A 275 -11.88 -16.07 -8.49
C SER A 275 -10.73 -17.01 -8.80
N LEU A 276 -9.80 -17.14 -7.86
CA LEU A 276 -8.62 -17.99 -8.01
C LEU A 276 -8.78 -19.31 -7.26
N GLY A 277 -8.40 -20.40 -7.91
CA GLY A 277 -8.25 -21.72 -7.29
C GLY A 277 -6.78 -22.06 -7.07
N PHE A 278 -6.46 -22.51 -5.86
CA PHE A 278 -5.12 -22.99 -5.50
C PHE A 278 -5.24 -24.46 -5.11
N GLU A 279 -4.56 -25.32 -5.84
CA GLU A 279 -4.45 -26.75 -5.53
C GLU A 279 -2.99 -27.08 -5.23
N THR A 280 -2.67 -27.30 -3.96
CA THR A 280 -1.33 -27.70 -3.50
C THR A 280 -1.26 -29.21 -3.41
N ARG A 281 -0.28 -29.80 -4.11
CA ARG A 281 -0.05 -31.24 -4.16
C ARG A 281 1.22 -31.60 -3.40
N PHE A 282 1.16 -32.72 -2.71
CA PHE A 282 2.27 -33.30 -1.96
C PHE A 282 2.70 -34.63 -2.60
N PHE A 283 3.95 -35.04 -2.37
CA PHE A 283 4.52 -36.26 -2.94
C PHE A 283 3.90 -37.56 -2.40
N ASP A 284 3.24 -37.49 -1.24
CA ASP A 284 2.44 -38.58 -0.66
C ASP A 284 1.06 -38.75 -1.34
N GLY A 285 0.75 -37.91 -2.34
CA GLY A 285 -0.53 -37.91 -3.04
C GLY A 285 -1.60 -37.02 -2.39
N CYS A 286 -1.33 -36.40 -1.24
CA CYS A 286 -2.27 -35.47 -0.63
C CYS A 286 -2.46 -34.21 -1.48
N VAL A 287 -3.69 -33.67 -1.45
CA VAL A 287 -4.07 -32.48 -2.17
C VAL A 287 -4.84 -31.53 -1.26
N GLU A 288 -4.33 -30.32 -1.10
CA GLU A 288 -4.95 -29.25 -0.32
C GLU A 288 -5.50 -28.17 -1.25
N ARG A 289 -6.74 -27.76 -1.04
CA ARG A 289 -7.40 -26.72 -1.84
C ARG A 289 -7.61 -25.48 -1.00
N SER A 290 -7.04 -24.37 -1.46
CA SER A 290 -7.10 -23.09 -0.76
C SER A 290 -7.83 -22.03 -1.59
N ARG A 291 -8.38 -21.02 -0.90
CA ARG A 291 -8.93 -19.81 -1.50
C ARG A 291 -8.06 -18.63 -1.08
N ALA A 292 -7.68 -17.79 -2.04
CA ALA A 292 -6.95 -16.58 -1.73
C ALA A 292 -7.85 -15.51 -1.13
N ARG A 293 -7.23 -14.63 -0.33
CA ARG A 293 -7.82 -13.39 0.15
C ARG A 293 -7.14 -12.20 -0.53
N ILE A 294 -7.85 -11.08 -0.66
CA ILE A 294 -7.21 -9.83 -1.11
C ILE A 294 -6.35 -9.32 0.05
N HIS A 295 -5.04 -9.38 -0.16
CA HIS A 295 -4.02 -9.02 0.81
C HIS A 295 -3.66 -7.53 0.74
N THR A 296 -3.46 -7.03 -0.47
CA THR A 296 -3.11 -5.63 -0.73
C THR A 296 -3.80 -5.14 -2.01
N VAL A 297 -4.35 -3.94 -1.99
CA VAL A 297 -4.73 -3.16 -3.17
C VAL A 297 -3.76 -2.00 -3.32
N ILE A 298 -3.16 -1.89 -4.50
CA ILE A 298 -2.15 -0.88 -4.84
C ILE A 298 -2.75 0.01 -5.93
N LEU A 299 -2.95 1.29 -5.61
CA LEU A 299 -3.51 2.30 -6.50
C LEU A 299 -2.38 3.17 -7.07
N GLU A 300 -2.25 3.22 -8.40
CA GLU A 300 -1.20 3.98 -9.08
C GLU A 300 -1.81 4.92 -10.13
N PRO A 301 -2.60 5.94 -9.74
CA PRO A 301 -3.35 6.77 -10.69
C PRO A 301 -2.49 7.64 -11.63
N GLU A 302 -1.19 7.78 -11.37
CA GLU A 302 -0.26 8.45 -12.29
C GLU A 302 0.05 7.61 -13.54
N TRP A 303 0.02 6.29 -13.41
CA TRP A 303 -0.02 5.34 -14.51
C TRP A 303 -1.34 4.59 -14.37
N PRO A 304 -2.48 5.17 -14.77
CA PRO A 304 -3.83 4.79 -14.31
C PRO A 304 -4.04 3.27 -14.23
N ARG A 305 -3.71 2.70 -13.07
CA ARG A 305 -3.55 1.25 -12.87
C ARG A 305 -3.88 0.89 -11.44
N VAL A 306 -4.40 -0.32 -11.29
CA VAL A 306 -4.61 -0.96 -9.99
C VAL A 306 -3.97 -2.34 -10.01
N SER A 307 -3.22 -2.66 -8.96
CA SER A 307 -2.70 -4.01 -8.73
C SER A 307 -3.32 -4.61 -7.48
N ILE A 308 -3.73 -5.88 -7.56
CA ILE A 308 -4.41 -6.59 -6.47
C ILE A 308 -3.63 -7.85 -6.17
N VAL A 309 -3.16 -7.94 -4.92
CA VAL A 309 -2.41 -9.09 -4.42
C VAL A 309 -3.39 -10.05 -3.78
N HIS A 310 -3.59 -11.20 -4.41
CA HIS A 310 -4.30 -12.33 -3.87
C HIS A 310 -3.30 -13.27 -3.20
N HIS A 311 -3.53 -13.62 -1.94
CA HIS A 311 -2.57 -14.36 -1.11
C HIS A 311 -3.24 -15.60 -0.51
N ILE A 312 -2.54 -16.74 -0.53
CA ILE A 312 -2.83 -17.88 0.33
C ILE A 312 -1.72 -18.10 1.35
N SER A 313 -2.11 -18.55 2.53
CA SER A 313 -1.23 -19.05 3.59
C SER A 313 -1.69 -20.45 3.96
N LEU A 314 -0.85 -21.45 3.69
CA LEU A 314 -1.13 -22.85 3.97
C LEU A 314 -0.14 -23.36 5.02
N PRO A 315 -0.55 -23.47 6.30
CA PRO A 315 0.22 -24.19 7.30
C PRO A 315 0.44 -25.62 6.84
N CYS A 316 1.70 -26.02 6.74
CA CYS A 316 2.07 -27.28 6.13
C CYS A 316 3.13 -28.05 6.92
N HIS A 317 3.54 -27.59 8.10
CA HIS A 317 4.47 -28.30 8.96
C HIS A 317 3.98 -29.74 9.29
N PRO A 318 4.86 -30.76 9.35
CA PRO A 318 6.28 -30.78 8.90
C PRO A 318 6.43 -31.17 7.41
N ARG A 319 5.36 -31.06 6.63
CA ARG A 319 5.24 -31.53 5.24
C ARG A 319 5.78 -30.52 4.21
N VAL A 320 6.48 -29.44 4.58
CA VAL A 320 6.96 -28.48 3.57
C VAL A 320 7.85 -29.17 2.54
N ASN A 321 8.74 -30.08 2.95
CA ASN A 321 9.63 -30.84 2.06
C ASN A 321 8.88 -31.92 1.23
N GLN A 322 7.62 -32.20 1.55
CA GLN A 322 6.78 -33.06 0.74
C GLN A 322 5.96 -32.27 -0.28
N LEU A 323 5.95 -30.93 -0.20
CA LEU A 323 5.19 -30.09 -1.11
C LEU A 323 5.80 -30.12 -2.51
N GLU A 324 5.10 -30.76 -3.44
CA GLU A 324 5.53 -30.89 -4.82
C GLU A 324 5.36 -29.55 -5.55
N ARG A 325 4.12 -29.06 -5.59
CA ARG A 325 3.69 -27.87 -6.34
C ARG A 325 2.34 -27.33 -5.89
N THR A 326 2.07 -26.06 -6.19
CA THR A 326 0.73 -25.46 -6.21
C THR A 326 0.33 -25.09 -7.63
N ILE A 327 -0.83 -25.55 -8.07
CA ILE A 327 -1.43 -25.18 -9.35
C ILE A 327 -2.39 -24.03 -9.10
N VAL A 328 -2.18 -22.91 -9.82
CA VAL A 328 -3.03 -21.72 -9.73
C VAL A 328 -3.90 -21.65 -10.97
N THR A 329 -5.21 -21.53 -10.78
CA THR A 329 -6.20 -21.48 -11.87
C THR A 329 -7.15 -20.30 -11.69
N GLU A 330 -7.59 -19.71 -12.79
CA GLU A 330 -8.68 -18.74 -12.82
C GLU A 330 -10.00 -19.50 -13.00
N LYS A 331 -10.89 -19.40 -12.02
CA LYS A 331 -12.23 -20.00 -12.10
C LYS A 331 -13.15 -19.03 -12.81
N ARG A 332 -13.70 -19.44 -13.96
CA ARG A 332 -14.80 -18.71 -14.59
C ARG A 332 -16.05 -18.86 -13.73
N ARG A 333 -16.65 -17.77 -13.28
CA ARG A 333 -18.01 -17.85 -12.76
C ARG A 333 -18.97 -17.97 -13.94
N PRO A 334 -20.05 -18.75 -13.83
CA PRO A 334 -21.17 -18.56 -14.74
C PRO A 334 -21.57 -17.08 -14.61
N PHE A 335 -21.62 -16.35 -15.74
CA PHE A 335 -21.96 -14.92 -15.86
C PHE A 335 -20.83 -13.87 -15.77
N ASP A 336 -19.55 -14.22 -15.62
CA ASP A 336 -18.49 -13.20 -15.75
C ASP A 336 -18.37 -12.73 -17.22
N PRO A 337 -18.50 -11.43 -17.52
CA PRO A 337 -18.23 -10.93 -18.86
C PRO A 337 -16.75 -11.15 -19.20
N ALA A 338 -16.47 -11.60 -20.43
CA ALA A 338 -15.09 -11.81 -20.86
C ALA A 338 -14.29 -10.52 -20.73
N CYS A 339 -13.23 -10.53 -19.91
CA CYS A 339 -12.28 -9.42 -19.81
C CYS A 339 -11.63 -9.24 -21.19
N ARG A 340 -12.11 -8.24 -21.96
CA ARG A 340 -11.56 -7.93 -23.29
C ARG A 340 -10.31 -7.05 -23.09
N PRO A 341 -9.19 -7.34 -23.78
CA PRO A 341 -8.09 -6.40 -23.84
C PRO A 341 -8.60 -5.05 -24.34
N VAL A 342 -8.18 -3.95 -23.71
CA VAL A 342 -8.46 -2.61 -24.22
C VAL A 342 -7.76 -2.52 -25.57
N GLY A 343 -8.53 -2.52 -26.66
CA GLY A 343 -8.00 -2.42 -28.01
C GLY A 343 -7.21 -1.12 -28.17
N ASP A 344 -6.04 -1.25 -28.79
CA ASP A 344 -5.21 -0.16 -29.29
C ASP A 344 -6.05 0.75 -30.20
N GLN A 345 -6.53 1.87 -29.66
CA GLN A 345 -7.15 2.91 -30.48
C GLN A 345 -6.04 3.59 -31.28
N ARG A 346 -5.68 2.98 -32.41
CA ARG A 346 -4.93 3.66 -33.46
C ARG A 346 -5.70 4.91 -33.87
N ARG A 347 -5.02 6.05 -33.70
CA ARG A 347 -5.42 7.39 -34.17
C ARG A 347 -5.72 7.36 -35.67
N PRO A 348 -6.73 8.09 -36.17
CA PRO A 348 -6.61 8.71 -37.48
C PRO A 348 -5.60 9.87 -37.45
#